data_AF-A0A961J6R6-F1
#
_entry.id   AF-A0A961J6R6-F1
#
_cell.length_a   1.000
_cell.length_b   1.000
_cell.length_c   1.000
_cell.angle_alpha   90.00
_cell.angle_beta   90.00
_cell.angle_gamma   90.00
#
_symmetry.space_group_name_H-M   'P 1'
#
loop_
_entity.id
_entity.type
_entity.pdbx_description
1 polymer ?
#
loop_
_entity_poly.entity_id
_entity_poly.type
_entity_poly.pdbx_seq_one_letter_code
_entity_poly.pdbx_strand_id
1 'polypeptide(L)' 'MNLKNKRIELIGLAGGLGVVVALAGFVGGMMSIPTTIVATFAVWIIGPLLVQVLTDPPEKR' A
#
# COMPACT_ATOMS: atom_id res chain seq x y z
N MET A 1 18.59 -7.54 -10.58
CA MET A 1 17.11 -7.52 -10.70
C MET A 1 16.69 -6.16 -11.25
N ASN A 2 15.81 -6.13 -12.24
CA ASN A 2 15.38 -4.89 -12.90
C ASN A 2 14.53 -4.05 -11.91
N LEU A 3 14.94 -2.80 -11.61
CA LEU A 3 14.28 -1.93 -10.62
C LEU A 3 12.79 -1.70 -10.95
N LYS A 4 12.45 -1.70 -12.24
CA LYS A 4 11.04 -1.62 -12.70
C LYS A 4 10.21 -2.82 -12.24
N ASN A 5 10.74 -4.03 -12.34
CA ASN A 5 10.02 -5.25 -11.93
C ASN A 5 9.83 -5.25 -10.42
N LYS A 6 10.86 -4.85 -9.66
CA LYS A 6 10.80 -4.75 -8.20
C LYS A 6 9.77 -3.70 -7.73
N ARG A 7 9.64 -2.57 -8.45
CA ARG A 7 8.59 -1.57 -8.19
C ARG A 7 7.20 -2.17 -8.36
N ILE A 8 6.94 -2.89 -9.44
CA ILE A 8 5.62 -3.49 -9.71
C ILE A 8 5.26 -4.48 -8.59
N GLU A 9 6.20 -5.34 -8.19
CA GLU A 9 6.01 -6.28 -7.08
C GLU A 9 5.69 -5.56 -5.76
N LEU A 10 6.42 -4.49 -5.43
CA LEU A 10 6.19 -3.73 -4.21
C LEU A 10 4.86 -2.97 -4.20
N ILE A 11 4.42 -2.43 -5.34
CA ILE A 11 3.09 -1.83 -5.48
C ILE A 11 2.01 -2.91 -5.30
N GLY A 12 2.20 -4.09 -5.88
CA GLY A 12 1.31 -5.24 -5.68
C GLY A 12 1.21 -5.65 -4.21
N LEU A 13 2.33 -5.65 -3.49
CA LEU A 13 2.38 -5.93 -2.05
C LEU A 13 1.63 -4.88 -1.23
N ALA A 14 1.79 -3.59 -1.53
CA ALA A 14 1.00 -2.52 -0.90
C ALA A 14 -0.51 -2.70 -1.17
N GLY A 15 -0.88 -3.09 -2.39
CA GLY A 15 -2.24 -3.45 -2.76
C GLY A 15 -2.80 -4.58 -1.87
N GLY A 16 -2.06 -5.69 -1.75
CA GLY A 16 -2.42 -6.83 -0.93
C GLY A 16 -2.55 -6.50 0.56
N LEU A 17 -1.64 -5.69 1.11
CA LEU A 17 -1.70 -5.24 2.49
C LEU A 17 -2.98 -4.43 2.78
N GLY A 18 -3.42 -3.58 1.84
CA GLY A 18 -4.66 -2.83 2.01
C GLY A 18 -5.89 -3.75 2.06
N VAL A 19 -5.89 -4.84 1.27
CA VAL A 19 -6.95 -5.86 1.33
C VAL A 19 -6.96 -6.56 2.70
N VAL A 20 -5.79 -6.92 3.23
CA VAL A 20 -5.67 -7.54 4.56
C VAL A 20 -6.21 -6.61 5.64
N VAL A 21 -5.86 -5.32 5.60
CA VAL A 21 -6.35 -4.31 6.54
C VAL A 21 -7.88 -4.16 6.44
N ALA A 22 -8.42 -4.13 5.23
CA ALA A 22 -9.86 -4.04 5.01
C ALA A 22 -10.59 -5.27 5.57
N LEU A 23 -10.10 -6.48 5.33
CA LEU A 23 -10.67 -7.72 5.85
C LEU A 23 -10.59 -7.78 7.39
N ALA A 24 -9.44 -7.42 7.96
CA ALA A 24 -9.28 -7.38 9.42
C ALA A 24 -10.26 -6.40 10.08
N GLY A 25 -10.50 -5.24 9.46
CA GLY A 25 -11.43 -4.25 9.97
C GLY A 25 -12.91 -4.61 9.75
N PHE A 26 -13.31 -4.90 8.51
CA PHE A 26 -14.73 -5.14 8.16
C PHE A 26 -15.23 -6.53 8.56
N VAL A 27 -14.42 -7.57 8.35
CA VAL A 27 -14.80 -8.97 8.64
C VAL A 27 -14.37 -9.36 10.05
N GLY A 28 -13.14 -8.99 10.44
CA GLY A 28 -12.60 -9.32 11.75
C GLY A 28 -13.14 -8.44 12.89
N GLY A 29 -13.78 -7.31 12.58
CA GLY A 29 -14.30 -6.38 13.60
C GLY A 29 -13.22 -5.76 14.48
N MET A 30 -11.94 -5.80 14.07
CA MET A 30 -10.81 -5.33 14.88
C MET A 30 -10.75 -3.80 15.01
N MET A 31 -11.49 -3.08 14.17
CA MET A 31 -11.50 -1.62 14.10
C MET A 31 -12.91 -1.11 13.80
N SER A 32 -13.21 0.12 14.23
CA SER A 32 -14.45 0.81 13.84
C SER A 32 -14.50 1.05 12.32
N ILE A 33 -15.70 1.11 11.74
CA ILE A 33 -15.89 1.34 10.29
C ILE A 33 -15.10 2.57 9.79
N PRO A 34 -15.16 3.75 10.45
CA PRO A 34 -14.38 4.91 10.04
C PRO A 34 -12.87 4.63 10.04
N THR A 35 -12.36 3.99 11.10
CA THR A 35 -10.92 3.67 11.21
C THR A 35 -10.48 2.69 10.13
N THR A 36 -11.28 1.66 9.85
CA THR A 36 -11.00 0.68 8.80
C THR A 36 -10.90 1.33 7.42
N ILE A 37 -11.81 2.25 7.10
CA ILE A 37 -11.79 3.00 5.84
C ILE A 37 -10.50 3.82 5.75
N VAL A 38 -10.20 4.63 6.77
CA VAL A 38 -9.00 5.48 6.78
C VAL A 38 -7.73 4.64 6.67
N ALA A 39 -7.62 3.54 7.43
CA ALA A 39 -6.45 2.67 7.42
C ALA A 39 -6.26 1.99 6.06
N THR A 40 -7.34 1.49 5.45
CA THR A 40 -7.29 0.85 4.12
C THR A 40 -6.81 1.83 3.06
N PHE A 41 -7.37 3.03 3.01
CA PHE A 41 -6.95 4.07 2.07
C PHE A 41 -5.54 4.59 2.36
N ALA A 42 -5.14 4.66 3.62
CA ALA A 42 -3.77 5.02 3.99
C ALA A 42 -2.77 4.03 3.36
N VAL A 43 -3.04 2.72 3.42
CA VAL A 43 -2.17 1.72 2.80
C VAL A 43 -2.12 1.85 1.28
N TRP A 44 -3.27 2.04 0.62
CA TRP A 44 -3.33 2.13 -0.84
C TRP A 44 -2.84 3.45 -1.44
N ILE A 45 -2.85 4.54 -0.68
CA ILE A 45 -2.33 5.83 -1.13
C ILE A 45 -0.85 5.95 -0.75
N ILE A 46 -0.53 5.78 0.54
CA ILE A 46 0.81 6.02 1.06
C ILE A 46 1.75 4.89 0.64
N GLY A 47 1.28 3.64 0.57
CA GLY A 47 2.11 2.49 0.17
C GLY A 47 2.77 2.68 -1.20
N PRO A 48 1.99 2.87 -2.28
CA PRO A 48 2.55 3.14 -3.61
C PRO A 48 3.41 4.39 -3.67
N LEU A 49 3.05 5.47 -2.97
CA LEU A 49 3.87 6.68 -2.89
C LEU A 49 5.24 6.41 -2.27
N LEU A 50 5.30 5.67 -1.17
CA LEU A 50 6.56 5.27 -0.54
C LEU A 50 7.38 4.38 -1.46
N VAL A 51 6.76 3.42 -2.13
CA VAL A 51 7.46 2.58 -3.12
C VAL A 51 8.05 3.45 -4.21
N GLN A 52 7.31 4.45 -4.71
CA GLN A 52 7.79 5.36 -5.74
C GLN A 52 8.99 6.18 -5.25
N VAL A 53 8.88 6.83 -4.10
CA VAL A 53 9.95 7.63 -3.50
C VAL A 53 11.22 6.81 -3.26
N LEU A 54 11.08 5.55 -2.84
CA LEU A 54 12.21 4.69 -2.52
C LEU A 54 12.83 3.98 -3.73
N THR A 55 12.15 3.93 -4.87
CA THR A 55 12.64 3.25 -6.08
C THR A 55 12.85 4.15 -7.30
N ASP A 56 12.38 5.41 -7.29
CA ASP A 56 12.66 6.32 -8.40
C ASP A 56 14.12 6.78 -8.36
N PRO A 57 14.86 6.66 -9.47
CA PRO A 57 16.21 7.17 -9.55
C PRO A 57 16.22 8.71 -9.46
N PRO A 58 17.27 9.31 -8.87
CA PRO A 58 17.35 10.75 -8.59
C PRO A 58 17.31 11.64 -9.84
N GLU A 59 17.53 11.07 -11.03
CA GLU A 59 17.65 11.76 -12.32
C GLU A 59 16.30 12.11 -12.98
N LYS A 60 15.18 11.80 -12.32
CA LYS A 60 13.82 12.03 -12.84
C LYS A 60 13.08 13.22 -12.20
N ARG A 61 13.81 14.18 -11.62
CA ARG A 61 13.24 15.43 -11.09
C ARG A 61 13.25 16.55 -12.11
#